data_AF-A0A7C3VRP0-F1
#
_entry.id   AF-A0A7C3VRP0-F1
#
_cell.length_a   1.000
_cell.length_b   1.000
_cell.length_c   1.000
_cell.angle_alpha   90.00
_cell.angle_beta   90.00
_cell.angle_gamma   90.00
#
_symmetry.space_group_name_H-M   'P 1'
#
loop_
_entity.id
_entity.type
_entity.pdbx_description
1 polymer ?
#
loop_
_entity_poly.entity_id
_entity_poly.type
_entity_poly.pdbx_seq_one_letter_code
_entity_poly.pdbx_strand_id
1 'polypeptide(L)'
;MTWRIRSLNSKKVTEVPCRTGVSLRAIAIGLVLVGVTCFVVSYAELVIMRIQIGFLQMPPAVIGVFFFLVLLNRAMQRLRRMLGLSAGELVMIYCMMLVASMISSRGIMEKIIPLLVVPNYFANSTNRWSELFFPNIKKWLVPFDPQGPPQQFT
;
A
#
# COMPACT_ATOMS: atom_id res chain seq x y z
N MET A 1 65.66 14.18 -10.00
CA MET A 1 64.44 13.71 -9.31
C MET A 1 63.23 14.15 -10.13
N THR A 2 62.73 13.28 -11.01
CA THR A 2 61.59 13.56 -11.91
C THR A 2 60.41 12.68 -11.50
N TRP A 3 59.49 13.24 -10.72
CA TRP A 3 58.28 12.55 -10.27
C TRP A 3 57.28 12.43 -11.43
N ARG A 4 57.24 11.26 -12.05
CA ARG A 4 56.27 10.90 -13.09
C ARG A 4 54.92 10.62 -12.40
N ILE A 5 53.99 11.57 -12.49
CA ILE A 5 52.63 11.43 -11.96
C ILE A 5 51.96 10.26 -12.67
N ARG A 6 51.73 9.19 -11.92
CA ARG A 6 51.05 7.97 -12.35
C ARG A 6 49.59 8.32 -12.64
N SER A 7 49.20 8.30 -13.92
CA SER A 7 47.82 8.52 -14.32
C SER A 7 46.92 7.50 -13.63
N LEU A 8 45.98 8.00 -12.84
CA LEU A 8 44.95 7.19 -12.21
C LEU A 8 44.04 6.68 -13.32
N ASN A 9 44.13 5.37 -13.55
CA ASN A 9 43.32 4.61 -14.47
C ASN A 9 41.84 4.84 -14.11
N SER A 10 41.13 5.59 -14.96
CA SER A 10 39.69 5.80 -14.87
C SER A 10 39.02 4.44 -14.97
N LYS A 11 38.61 3.89 -13.83
CA LYS A 11 37.73 2.72 -13.81
C LYS A 11 36.51 3.10 -14.62
N LYS A 12 36.34 2.50 -15.80
CA LYS A 12 35.09 2.56 -16.56
C LYS A 12 33.99 2.17 -15.58
N VAL A 13 33.14 3.14 -15.21
CA VAL A 13 31.88 2.86 -14.54
C VAL A 13 31.14 1.98 -15.54
N THR A 14 31.07 0.69 -15.26
CA THR A 14 30.25 -0.24 -16.02
C THR A 14 28.82 0.26 -15.88
N GLU A 15 28.32 0.93 -16.90
CA GLU A 15 26.91 1.27 -17.01
C GLU A 15 26.13 -0.04 -16.87
N VAL A 16 25.37 -0.15 -15.77
CA VAL A 16 24.45 -1.26 -15.56
C VAL A 16 23.48 -1.19 -16.75
N PRO A 17 23.36 -2.24 -17.58
CA PRO A 17 22.46 -2.18 -18.72
C PRO A 17 21.06 -1.89 -18.17
N CYS A 18 20.52 -0.71 -18.51
CA CYS A 18 19.17 -0.31 -18.21
C CYS A 18 18.22 -1.20 -19.03
N ARG A 19 18.07 -2.47 -18.62
CA ARG A 19 17.00 -3.32 -19.09
C ARG A 19 15.72 -2.60 -18.71
N THR A 20 14.98 -2.16 -19.72
CA THR A 20 13.69 -1.48 -19.62
C THR A 20 12.85 -2.15 -18.53
N GLY A 21 12.85 -1.55 -17.34
CA GLY A 21 12.34 -2.15 -16.10
C GLY A 21 10.81 -2.14 -16.00
N VAL A 22 10.14 -1.70 -17.07
CA VAL A 22 8.71 -1.48 -17.13
C VAL A 22 8.17 -2.25 -18.34
N SER A 23 7.82 -3.52 -18.13
CA SER A 23 6.99 -4.23 -19.11
C SER A 23 5.51 -4.05 -18.77
N LEU A 24 4.69 -3.93 -19.81
CA LEU A 24 3.22 -3.86 -19.65
C LEU A 24 2.68 -5.08 -18.89
N ARG A 25 3.35 -6.23 -19.03
CA ARG A 25 3.05 -7.48 -18.32
C ARG A 25 3.28 -7.34 -16.82
N ALA A 26 4.41 -6.75 -16.41
CA ALA A 26 4.72 -6.50 -15.01
C ALA A 26 3.70 -5.54 -14.36
N ILE A 27 3.26 -4.51 -15.09
CA ILE A 27 2.21 -3.61 -14.60
C ILE A 27 0.89 -4.35 -14.41
N ALA A 28 0.44 -5.14 -15.39
CA ALA A 28 -0.81 -5.89 -15.29
C ALA A 28 -0.79 -6.90 -14.13
N ILE A 29 0.30 -7.64 -13.99
CA ILE A 29 0.52 -8.59 -12.89
C ILE A 29 0.54 -7.83 -11.56
N GLY A 30 1.29 -6.74 -11.48
CA GLY A 30 1.36 -5.88 -10.30
C GLY A 30 0.00 -5.34 -9.88
N LEU A 31 -0.85 -4.93 -10.83
CA LEU A 31 -2.19 -4.42 -10.57
C LEU A 31 -3.11 -5.48 -9.93
N VAL A 32 -3.07 -6.70 -10.46
CA VAL A 32 -3.84 -7.84 -9.91
C VAL A 32 -3.35 -8.17 -8.50
N LEU A 33 -2.04 -8.25 -8.31
CA LEU A 33 -1.43 -8.54 -7.02
C LEU A 33 -1.68 -7.44 -5.98
N VAL A 34 -1.74 -6.17 -6.40
CA VAL A 34 -2.14 -5.05 -5.54
C VAL A 34 -3.56 -5.26 -5.02
N GLY A 35 -4.51 -5.65 -5.89
CA GLY A 35 -5.88 -5.94 -5.48
C GLY A 35 -5.96 -7.10 -4.48
N VAL A 36 -5.26 -8.20 -4.76
CA VAL A 36 -5.20 -9.36 -3.85
C VAL A 36 -4.57 -8.97 -2.51
N THR A 37 -3.46 -8.22 -2.52
CA THR A 37 -2.78 -7.76 -1.31
C THR A 37 -3.68 -6.87 -0.48
N CYS A 38 -4.39 -5.93 -1.12
CA CYS A 38 -5.37 -5.06 -0.47
C CYS A 38 -6.47 -5.88 0.22
N PHE A 39 -7.01 -6.90 -0.47
CA PHE A 39 -8.03 -7.78 0.09
C PHE A 39 -7.51 -8.59 1.28
N VAL A 40 -6.33 -9.20 1.16
CA VAL A 40 -5.72 -10.00 2.24
C VAL A 40 -5.39 -9.15 3.45
N VAL A 41 -4.84 -7.94 3.26
CA VAL A 41 -4.55 -7.00 4.35
C VAL A 41 -5.84 -6.56 5.04
N SER A 42 -6.85 -6.15 4.26
CA SER A 42 -8.16 -5.75 4.80
C SER A 42 -8.82 -6.89 5.58
N TYR A 43 -8.78 -8.11 5.04
CA TYR A 43 -9.32 -9.29 5.70
C TYR A 43 -8.58 -9.60 7.00
N ALA A 44 -7.25 -9.56 6.98
CA ALA A 44 -6.45 -9.79 8.17
C ALA A 44 -6.74 -8.76 9.27
N GLU A 45 -6.84 -7.47 8.93
CA GLU A 45 -7.11 -6.43 9.93
C GLU A 45 -8.54 -6.48 10.47
N LEU A 46 -9.54 -6.65 9.59
CA LEU A 46 -10.95 -6.65 9.97
C LEU A 46 -11.40 -7.93 10.68
N VAL A 47 -10.84 -9.10 10.31
CA VAL A 47 -11.29 -10.39 10.85
C VAL A 47 -10.43 -10.85 12.02
N ILE A 48 -9.12 -10.61 11.98
CA ILE A 48 -8.23 -11.15 13.02
C ILE A 48 -8.25 -10.26 14.26
N MET A 49 -8.55 -8.96 14.16
CA MET A 49 -8.80 -7.98 15.25
C MET A 49 -7.87 -8.01 16.49
N ARG A 50 -6.77 -8.77 16.47
CA ARG A 50 -6.01 -9.12 17.68
C ARG A 50 -4.56 -8.67 17.67
N ILE A 51 -4.03 -8.25 16.53
CA ILE A 51 -2.64 -7.79 16.43
C ILE A 51 -2.62 -6.64 15.43
N GLN A 52 -2.10 -5.48 15.85
CA GLN A 52 -1.82 -4.33 14.99
C GLN A 52 -0.67 -4.68 14.02
N ILE A 53 -0.93 -5.58 13.08
CA ILE A 53 0.06 -6.09 12.12
C ILE A 53 0.46 -4.98 11.11
N GLY A 54 -0.34 -3.92 10.98
CA GLY A 54 -0.04 -2.71 10.19
C GLY A 54 0.86 -1.68 10.88
N PHE A 55 1.38 -1.94 12.09
CA PHE A 55 2.28 -1.00 12.77
C PHE A 55 3.76 -1.13 12.34
N LEU A 56 4.12 -2.24 11.69
CA LEU A 56 5.49 -2.54 11.30
C LEU A 56 5.81 -1.95 9.92
N GLN A 57 6.95 -1.28 9.79
CA GLN A 57 7.48 -0.77 8.51
C GLN A 57 7.59 -1.84 7.41
N MET A 58 7.57 -3.12 7.80
CA MET A 58 7.36 -4.24 6.89
C MET A 58 6.12 -5.03 7.30
N PRO A 59 4.96 -4.81 6.64
CA PRO A 59 3.77 -5.60 6.90
C PRO A 59 4.07 -7.08 6.56
N PRO A 60 3.93 -8.02 7.51
CA PRO A 60 4.12 -9.45 7.26
C PRO A 60 3.27 -9.98 6.11
N ALA A 61 2.09 -9.38 5.88
CA ALA A 61 1.24 -9.67 4.73
C ALA A 61 1.95 -9.39 3.39
N VAL A 62 2.63 -8.24 3.27
CA VAL A 62 3.37 -7.89 2.04
C VAL A 62 4.58 -8.80 1.86
N ILE A 63 5.30 -9.13 2.94
CA ILE A 63 6.40 -10.09 2.90
C ILE A 63 5.90 -11.48 2.46
N GLY A 64 4.77 -11.94 3.00
CA GLY A 64 4.16 -13.22 2.65
C GLY A 64 3.75 -13.28 1.18
N VAL A 65 3.00 -12.28 0.69
CA VAL A 65 2.60 -12.20 -0.72
C VAL A 65 3.83 -12.09 -1.62
N PHE A 66 4.84 -11.31 -1.24
CA PHE A 66 6.09 -11.20 -2.01
C PHE A 66 6.87 -12.52 -2.04
N PHE A 67 6.92 -13.26 -0.93
CA PHE A 67 7.54 -14.58 -0.89
C PHE A 67 6.86 -15.57 -1.86
N PHE A 68 5.52 -15.61 -1.87
CA PHE A 68 4.76 -16.40 -2.84
C PHE A 68 5.00 -15.94 -4.28
N LEU A 69 5.09 -14.63 -4.52
CA LEU A 69 5.40 -14.07 -5.83
C LEU A 69 6.79 -14.49 -6.32
N VAL A 70 7.81 -14.43 -5.46
CA VAL A 70 9.17 -14.90 -5.77
C VAL A 70 9.15 -16.39 -6.10
N LEU A 71 8.43 -17.20 -5.31
CA LEU A 71 8.31 -18.64 -5.53
C LEU A 71 7.64 -18.94 -6.87
N LEU A 72 6.54 -18.25 -7.19
CA LEU A 72 5.82 -18.38 -8.44
C LEU A 72 6.67 -17.94 -9.63
N ASN A 73 7.40 -16.82 -9.51
CA ASN A 73 8.32 -16.36 -10.54
C ASN A 73 9.44 -17.39 -10.80
N ARG A 74 9.99 -18.00 -9.75
CA ARG A 74 11.02 -19.04 -9.87
C ARG A 74 10.47 -20.32 -10.51
N ALA A 75 9.22 -20.69 -10.21
CA ALA A 75 8.52 -21.80 -10.87
C ALA A 75 8.25 -21.51 -12.36
N MET A 76 7.79 -20.30 -12.69
CA MET A 76 7.58 -19.86 -14.07
C MET A 76 8.88 -19.82 -14.87
N GLN A 77 9.99 -19.37 -14.27
CA GLN A 77 11.31 -19.38 -14.90
C GLN A 77 11.79 -20.80 -15.23
N ARG A 78 11.48 -21.80 -14.39
CA ARG A 78 11.78 -23.21 -14.67
C ARG A 78 10.94 -23.76 -15.81
N LEU A 79 9.68 -23.35 -15.93
CA LEU A 79 8.79 -23.83 -16.99
C LEU A 79 9.09 -23.16 -18.34
N ARG A 80 9.30 -21.84 -18.36
CA ARG A 80 9.74 -21.08 -19.54
C ARG A 80 10.58 -19.87 -19.13
N ARG A 81 11.87 -19.85 -19.51
CA ARG A 81 12.79 -18.72 -19.30
C ARG A 81 12.25 -17.37 -19.82
N MET A 82 11.41 -17.36 -20.85
CA MET A 82 10.78 -16.15 -21.42
C MET A 82 9.61 -15.59 -20.59
N LEU A 83 9.06 -16.35 -19.63
CA LEU A 83 8.00 -15.90 -18.73
C LEU A 83 8.55 -15.41 -17.39
N GLY A 84 9.87 -15.46 -17.19
CA GLY A 84 10.51 -14.96 -15.98
C GLY A 84 10.50 -13.44 -15.90
N LEU A 85 9.95 -12.91 -14.81
CA LEU A 85 10.05 -11.49 -14.48
C LEU A 85 11.51 -11.14 -14.14
N SER A 86 11.96 -10.00 -14.66
CA SER A 86 13.25 -9.38 -14.37
C SER A 86 13.31 -8.90 -12.92
N ALA A 87 14.52 -8.80 -12.36
CA ALA A 87 14.73 -8.27 -11.01
C ALA A 87 14.13 -6.87 -10.83
N GLY A 88 14.19 -6.01 -11.87
CA GLY A 88 13.61 -4.67 -11.84
C GLY A 88 12.07 -4.68 -11.77
N GLU A 89 11.42 -5.62 -12.47
CA GLU A 89 9.97 -5.77 -12.47
C GLU A 89 9.46 -6.28 -11.12
N LEU A 90 10.23 -7.17 -10.48
CA LEU A 90 9.91 -7.69 -9.15
C LEU A 90 9.95 -6.58 -8.09
N VAL A 91 10.97 -5.73 -8.14
CA VAL A 91 11.10 -4.57 -7.24
C VAL A 91 9.98 -3.57 -7.49
N MET A 92 9.61 -3.31 -8.75
CA MET A 92 8.48 -2.45 -9.08
C MET A 92 7.17 -2.98 -8.49
N ILE A 93 6.85 -4.26 -8.71
CA ILE A 93 5.64 -4.89 -8.16
C ILE A 93 5.66 -4.83 -6.63
N TYR A 94 6.81 -5.07 -6.00
CA TYR A 94 6.97 -4.94 -4.56
C TYR A 94 6.66 -3.52 -4.06
N CYS A 95 7.20 -2.49 -4.71
CA CYS A 95 6.90 -1.10 -4.37
C CYS A 95 5.41 -0.77 -4.54
N MET A 96 4.77 -1.25 -5.62
CA MET A 96 3.33 -1.06 -5.84
C MET A 96 2.49 -1.71 -4.73
N MET A 97 2.83 -2.95 -4.34
CA MET A 97 2.16 -3.65 -3.25
C MET A 97 2.37 -2.97 -1.89
N LEU A 98 3.59 -2.49 -1.61
CA LEU A 98 3.89 -1.74 -0.39
C LEU A 98 3.00 -0.50 -0.27
N VAL A 99 3.00 0.36 -1.29
CA VAL A 99 2.19 1.59 -1.28
C VAL A 99 0.70 1.29 -1.16
N ALA A 100 0.20 0.29 -1.90
CA ALA A 100 -1.20 -0.12 -1.82
C ALA A 100 -1.59 -0.63 -0.43
N SER A 101 -0.73 -1.43 0.21
CA SER A 101 -0.99 -1.94 1.56
C SER A 101 -1.08 -0.82 2.60
N MET A 102 -0.21 0.20 2.51
CA MET A 102 -0.23 1.33 3.43
C MET A 102 -1.48 2.20 3.26
N ILE A 103 -1.92 2.43 2.02
CA ILE A 103 -3.12 3.23 1.73
C ILE A 103 -4.38 2.51 2.20
N SER A 104 -4.48 1.20 1.96
CA SER A 104 -5.66 0.40 2.30
C SER A 104 -5.88 0.33 3.82
N SER A 105 -4.84 -0.03 4.58
CA SER A 105 -4.90 -0.21 6.03
C SER A 105 -5.08 1.12 6.77
N ARG A 106 -4.05 1.97 6.75
CA ARG A 106 -4.00 3.22 7.53
C ARG A 106 -4.89 4.32 6.96
N GLY A 107 -5.04 4.37 5.64
CA GLY A 107 -5.76 5.45 4.97
C GLY A 107 -7.27 5.27 5.11
N ILE A 108 -7.81 4.23 4.51
CA ILE A 108 -9.26 4.09 4.38
C ILE A 108 -9.87 3.53 5.66
N MET A 109 -9.34 2.42 6.17
CA MET A 109 -9.95 1.73 7.32
C MET A 109 -9.77 2.47 8.64
N GLU A 110 -8.57 2.97 8.96
CA GLU A 110 -8.32 3.61 10.26
C GLU A 110 -8.72 5.09 10.32
N LYS A 111 -8.71 5.81 9.18
CA LYS A 111 -8.96 7.26 9.17
C LYS A 111 -10.30 7.63 8.58
N ILE A 112 -10.61 7.15 7.37
CA ILE A 112 -11.83 7.58 6.69
C ILE A 112 -13.07 7.02 7.41
N ILE A 113 -13.12 5.72 7.70
CA ILE A 113 -14.32 5.11 8.30
C ILE A 113 -14.68 5.75 9.66
N PRO A 114 -13.75 5.90 10.63
CA PRO A 114 -14.07 6.53 11.90
C PRO A 114 -14.44 8.00 11.74
N LEU A 115 -13.79 8.73 10.83
CA LEU A 115 -14.09 10.15 10.61
C LEU A 115 -15.53 10.38 10.13
N LEU A 116 -16.13 9.41 9.44
CA LEU A 116 -17.53 9.45 9.02
C LEU A 116 -18.53 9.12 10.13
N VAL A 117 -18.11 8.52 11.24
CA VAL A 117 -19.02 8.05 12.31
C VAL A 117 -18.80 8.80 13.62
N VAL A 118 -17.56 9.18 13.92
CA VAL A 118 -17.14 9.86 15.16
C VAL A 118 -17.92 11.14 15.45
N PRO A 119 -18.17 12.05 14.48
CA PRO A 119 -18.93 13.27 14.75
C PRO A 119 -20.35 12.98 15.24
N ASN A 120 -20.99 11.91 14.77
CA ASN A 120 -22.34 11.52 15.21
C ASN A 120 -22.32 10.70 16.50
N TYR A 121 -21.38 9.76 16.63
CA TYR A 121 -21.32 8.85 17.77
C TYR A 121 -20.87 9.54 19.07
N PHE A 122 -19.92 10.47 18.99
CA PHE A 122 -19.36 11.16 20.16
C PHE A 122 -19.94 12.58 20.38
N ALA A 123 -20.96 12.99 19.60
CA ALA A 123 -21.61 14.28 19.83
C ALA A 123 -22.27 14.33 21.22
N ASN A 124 -21.96 15.38 21.99
CA ASN A 124 -22.46 15.65 23.32
C ASN A 124 -22.71 17.16 23.51
N SER A 125 -23.56 17.53 24.47
CA SER A 125 -23.88 18.94 24.77
C SER A 125 -22.65 19.77 25.16
N THR A 126 -21.61 19.14 25.70
CA THR A 126 -20.34 19.79 26.06
C THR A 126 -19.45 20.09 24.86
N ASN A 127 -19.43 19.23 23.83
CA ASN A 127 -18.55 19.41 22.67
C ASN A 127 -19.21 20.15 21.50
N ARG A 128 -20.55 20.17 21.46
CA ARG A 128 -21.37 20.84 20.43
C ARG A 128 -20.98 20.45 19.00
N TRP A 129 -20.52 19.21 18.82
CA TRP A 129 -20.08 18.72 17.51
C TRP A 129 -21.21 18.66 16.48
N SER A 130 -22.45 18.44 16.94
CA SER A 130 -23.64 18.55 16.09
C SER A 130 -23.81 19.93 15.48
N GLU A 131 -23.55 21.00 16.24
CA GLU A 131 -23.71 22.38 15.77
C GLU A 131 -22.55 22.83 14.88
N LEU A 132 -21.33 22.36 15.17
CA LEU A 132 -20.11 22.79 14.47
C LEU A 132 -19.87 22.01 13.17
N PHE A 133 -20.08 20.70 13.18
CA PHE A 133 -19.70 19.82 12.07
C PHE A 133 -20.88 19.44 11.17
N PHE A 134 -22.06 19.18 11.72
CA PHE A 134 -23.18 18.67 10.90
C PHE A 134 -23.61 19.63 9.78
N PRO A 135 -23.61 20.97 9.95
CA PRO A 135 -23.94 21.89 8.86
C PRO A 135 -22.98 21.83 7.67
N ASN A 136 -21.74 21.40 7.89
CA ASN A 136 -20.69 21.33 6.88
C ASN A 136 -20.57 19.93 6.25
N ILE A 137 -21.27 18.94 6.79
CA ILE A 137 -21.24 17.55 6.32
C ILE A 137 -22.37 17.33 5.31
N LYS A 138 -22.01 16.87 4.12
CA LYS A 138 -23.00 16.53 3.08
C LYS A 138 -23.61 15.16 3.37
N LYS A 139 -24.93 15.03 3.18
CA LYS A 139 -25.69 13.80 3.43
C LYS A 139 -25.19 12.57 2.63
N TRP A 140 -24.56 12.77 1.47
CA TRP A 140 -23.99 11.67 0.69
C TRP A 140 -22.66 11.12 1.23
N LEU A 141 -22.01 11.84 2.14
CA LEU A 141 -20.70 11.47 2.66
C LEU A 141 -20.81 10.58 3.92
N VAL A 142 -21.94 10.63 4.62
CA VAL A 142 -22.15 9.96 5.90
C VAL A 142 -23.42 9.08 5.88
N PRO A 143 -23.46 8.00 6.67
CA PRO A 143 -24.61 7.11 6.74
C PRO A 143 -25.74 7.62 7.65
N PHE A 144 -25.57 8.76 8.33
CA PHE A 144 -26.54 9.37 9.24
C PHE A 144 -27.10 10.68 8.66
N ASP A 145 -28.23 11.17 9.17
CA ASP A 145 -28.79 12.45 8.73
C ASP A 145 -28.10 13.64 9.46
N PRO A 146 -27.37 14.51 8.75
CA PRO A 146 -26.73 15.67 9.35
C PRO A 146 -27.73 16.71 9.86
N GLN A 147 -28.99 16.69 9.43
CA GLN A 147 -30.02 17.62 9.93
C GLN A 147 -30.81 17.05 11.11
N GLY A 148 -30.57 15.79 11.47
CA GLY A 148 -31.26 15.11 12.55
C GLY A 148 -30.55 15.25 13.92
N PRO A 149 -31.11 14.61 14.97
CA PRO A 149 -30.50 14.60 16.30
C PRO A 149 -29.15 13.84 16.29
N PRO A 150 -28.22 14.14 17.21
CA PRO A 150 -26.98 13.37 17.35
C PRO A 150 -27.25 11.94 17.84
N GLN A 151 -26.25 11.05 17.71
CA GLN A 151 -26.30 9.64 18.14
C GLN A 151 -27.35 8.80 17.41
N GLN A 152 -27.47 8.99 16.09
CA GLN A 152 -28.33 8.14 15.27
C GLN A 152 -27.67 6.78 15.06
N PHE A 153 -28.34 5.72 15.50
CA PHE A 153 -27.99 4.33 15.23
C PHE A 153 -28.98 3.80 14.18
N THR A 154 -28.60 3.86 12.91
CA THR A 154 -29.34 3.20 11.83
C THR A 154 -29.01 1.71 11.81
#